data_AF-A0AAD1SU21-F1
#
_entry.id   AF-A0AAD1SU21-F1
#
_cell.length_a   1.000
_cell.length_b   1.000
_cell.length_c   1.000
_cell.angle_alpha   90.00
_cell.angle_beta   90.00
_cell.angle_gamma   90.00
#
_symmetry.space_group_name_H-M   'P 1'
#
loop_
_entity.id
_entity.type
_entity.pdbx_description
1 polymer ?
#
loop_
_entity_poly.entity_id
_entity_poly.type
_entity_poly.pdbx_seq_one_letter_code
_entity_poly.pdbx_strand_id
1 'polypeptide(L)'
;MLNDISADIRALASQMVTKNDLQTLSDDLHAAIRFEVAALRSEIKAHGGRLQTLEETVRETAERAGTNTTATTRQGYMLLALRRQTEDLDNRSSRSNISVRGLPEPSTEEDVEATLKALFREILGADMPDTLTFDRAHRANRPRLADSTPRDVICCLHNYKHSPLWRFHGADMALFQDLSLLTLDAHRALRPITSLLRERNIPYKWGFPSALLARHQNEWVPLRWPEESPGFLRCMGLPPTEIAD
;
A
#
# COMPACT_ATOMS: atom_id res chain seq x y z
N MET A 1 -17.43 -15.03 105.54
CA MET A 1 -17.69 -13.68 104.97
C MET A 1 -16.42 -12.88 104.71
N LEU A 2 -15.62 -12.45 105.70
CA LEU A 2 -14.40 -11.66 105.43
C LEU A 2 -13.32 -12.42 104.64
N ASN A 3 -13.16 -13.72 104.87
CA ASN A 3 -12.22 -14.55 104.10
C ASN A 3 -12.68 -14.81 102.66
N ASP A 4 -13.99 -14.89 102.39
CA ASP A 4 -14.54 -15.03 101.03
C ASP A 4 -14.32 -13.75 100.21
N ILE A 5 -14.61 -12.59 100.79
CA ILE A 5 -14.44 -11.30 100.12
C ILE A 5 -12.95 -11.04 99.80
N SER A 6 -12.04 -11.44 100.69
CA SER A 6 -10.60 -11.35 100.44
C SER A 6 -10.10 -12.33 99.36
N ALA A 7 -10.75 -13.49 99.23
CA ALA A 7 -10.47 -14.44 98.17
C ALA A 7 -10.98 -13.92 96.81
N ASP A 8 -12.21 -13.38 96.77
CA ASP A 8 -12.81 -12.80 95.57
C ASP A 8 -12.06 -11.56 95.07
N ILE A 9 -11.61 -10.67 95.96
CA ILE A 9 -10.79 -9.51 95.59
C ILE A 9 -9.43 -9.94 95.03
N ARG A 10 -8.81 -10.99 95.59
CA ARG A 10 -7.57 -11.57 95.05
C ARG A 10 -7.79 -12.24 93.70
N ALA A 11 -8.91 -12.94 93.52
CA ALA A 11 -9.28 -13.55 92.26
C ALA A 11 -9.51 -12.49 91.16
N LEU A 12 -10.23 -11.41 91.46
CA LEU A 12 -10.41 -10.26 90.57
C LEU A 12 -9.09 -9.55 90.26
N ALA A 13 -8.24 -9.30 91.26
CA ALA A 13 -6.93 -8.69 91.06
C ALA A 13 -5.98 -9.56 90.21
N SER A 14 -6.09 -10.89 90.30
CA SER A 14 -5.35 -11.82 89.45
C SER A 14 -5.86 -11.92 88.01
N GLN A 15 -7.08 -11.45 87.73
CA GLN A 15 -7.66 -11.33 86.39
C GLN A 15 -7.44 -9.95 85.76
N MET A 16 -6.95 -8.97 86.52
CA MET A 16 -6.67 -7.63 86.00
C MET A 16 -5.38 -7.62 85.20
N VAL A 17 -5.43 -6.94 84.05
CA VAL A 17 -4.26 -6.67 83.22
C VAL A 17 -3.21 -5.95 84.07
N THR A 18 -2.05 -6.56 84.21
CA THR A 18 -0.95 -6.01 84.99
C THR A 18 -0.14 -5.02 84.15
N LYS A 19 0.60 -4.14 84.81
CA LYS A 19 1.56 -3.25 84.13
C LYS A 19 2.55 -4.04 83.26
N ASN A 20 2.88 -5.26 83.68
CA ASN A 20 3.80 -6.13 82.95
C ASN A 20 3.17 -6.63 81.64
N ASP A 21 1.87 -6.96 81.65
CA ASP A 21 1.12 -7.38 80.45
C ASP A 21 1.01 -6.25 79.42
N LEU A 22 0.84 -5.01 79.88
CA LEU A 22 0.87 -3.82 79.00
C LEU A 22 2.27 -3.58 78.42
N GLN A 23 3.32 -3.87 79.20
CA GLN A 23 4.70 -3.71 78.76
C GLN A 23 5.05 -4.76 77.70
N THR A 24 4.69 -6.03 77.91
CA THR A 24 4.88 -7.08 76.90
C THR A 24 4.08 -6.80 75.63
N LEU A 25 2.81 -6.39 75.75
CA LEU A 25 2.01 -6.01 74.57
C LEU A 25 2.65 -4.84 73.80
N SER A 26 3.17 -3.83 74.49
CA SER A 26 3.89 -2.72 73.89
C SER A 26 5.16 -3.18 73.18
N ASP A 27 5.92 -4.08 73.79
CA ASP A 27 7.16 -4.60 73.21
C ASP A 27 6.88 -5.48 71.98
N ASP A 28 5.84 -6.32 72.04
CA ASP A 28 5.35 -7.12 70.93
C ASP A 28 4.86 -6.25 69.76
N LEU A 29 4.10 -5.19 70.05
CA LEU A 29 3.68 -4.21 69.04
C LEU A 29 4.87 -3.50 68.40
N HIS A 30 5.86 -3.07 69.19
CA HIS A 30 7.07 -2.45 68.66
C HIS A 30 7.89 -3.43 67.82
N ALA A 31 7.93 -4.71 68.18
CA ALA A 31 8.60 -5.74 67.40
C ALA A 31 7.88 -5.96 66.07
N ALA A 32 6.55 -6.09 66.08
CA ALA A 32 5.72 -6.24 64.89
C ALA A 32 5.85 -5.04 63.94
N ILE A 33 5.76 -3.82 64.46
CA ILE A 33 5.93 -2.59 63.65
C ILE A 33 7.33 -2.56 63.02
N ARG A 34 8.38 -2.89 63.79
CA ARG A 34 9.75 -2.92 63.25
C ARG A 34 9.91 -3.96 62.15
N PHE A 35 9.28 -5.13 62.31
CA PHE A 35 9.28 -6.18 61.31
C PHE A 35 8.60 -5.72 60.02
N GLU A 36 7.38 -5.19 60.11
CA GLU A 36 6.62 -4.68 58.95
C GLU A 36 7.34 -3.53 58.24
N VAL A 37 7.91 -2.58 58.99
CA VAL A 37 8.71 -1.48 58.42
C VAL A 37 9.95 -2.02 57.68
N ALA A 38 10.59 -3.06 58.19
CA ALA A 38 11.72 -3.70 57.51
C ALA A 38 11.27 -4.42 56.22
N ALA A 39 10.14 -5.12 56.27
CA ALA A 39 9.54 -5.79 55.12
C ALA A 39 9.19 -4.78 54.01
N LEU A 40 8.46 -3.71 54.35
CA LEU A 40 8.11 -2.63 53.42
C LEU A 40 9.34 -1.96 52.80
N ARG A 41 10.39 -1.72 53.59
CA ARG A 41 11.66 -1.17 53.06
C ARG A 41 12.30 -2.11 52.03
N SER A 42 12.24 -3.41 52.26
CA SER A 42 12.75 -4.42 51.32
C SER A 42 11.94 -4.41 50.03
N GLU A 43 10.61 -4.38 50.12
CA GLU A 43 9.72 -4.32 48.97
C GLU A 43 9.89 -3.03 48.15
N ILE A 44 9.99 -1.87 48.82
CA ILE A 44 10.26 -0.59 48.15
C ILE A 44 11.58 -0.66 47.37
N LYS A 45 12.62 -1.25 47.95
CA LYS A 45 13.91 -1.42 47.27
C LYS A 45 13.79 -2.35 46.05
N ALA A 46 13.06 -3.46 46.19
CA ALA A 46 12.81 -4.39 45.10
C ALA A 46 11.99 -3.74 43.98
N HIS A 47 10.97 -2.96 44.32
CA HIS A 47 10.18 -2.19 43.35
C HIS A 47 11.00 -1.10 42.67
N GLY A 48 11.88 -0.40 43.39
CA GLY A 48 12.79 0.59 42.81
C GLY A 48 13.72 -0.02 41.76
N GLY A 49 14.29 -1.20 42.04
CA GLY A 49 15.11 -1.92 41.05
C GLY A 49 14.32 -2.35 39.82
N ARG A 50 13.11 -2.90 40.02
CA ARG A 50 12.22 -3.28 38.90
C ARG A 50 11.80 -2.06 38.06
N LEU A 51 11.53 -0.92 38.69
CA LEU A 51 11.17 0.32 38.01
C LEU A 51 12.32 0.81 37.14
N GLN A 52 13.54 0.82 37.67
CA GLN A 52 14.74 1.21 36.91
C GLN A 52 14.94 0.33 35.67
N THR A 53 14.81 -1.00 35.81
CA THR A 53 14.87 -1.92 34.65
C THR A 53 13.76 -1.64 33.65
N LEU A 54 12.54 -1.36 34.13
CA LEU A 54 11.42 -1.05 33.25
C LEU A 54 11.66 0.26 32.48
N GLU A 55 12.15 1.30 33.14
CA GLU A 55 12.49 2.58 32.51
C GLU A 55 13.57 2.42 31.43
N GLU A 56 14.58 1.58 31.68
CA GLU A 56 15.64 1.30 30.73
C GLU A 56 15.13 0.53 29.51
N THR A 57 14.31 -0.50 29.71
CA THR A 57 13.69 -1.24 28.59
C THR A 57 12.73 -0.37 27.79
N VAL A 58 11.96 0.52 28.44
CA VAL A 58 11.08 1.49 27.74
C VAL A 58 11.90 2.46 26.89
N ARG A 59 13.03 2.95 27.41
CA ARG A 59 13.91 3.83 26.63
C ARG A 59 14.49 3.12 25.41
N GLU A 60 15.03 1.92 25.59
CA GLU A 60 15.62 1.13 24.50
C GLU A 60 14.57 0.78 23.43
N THR A 61 13.36 0.38 23.86
CA THR A 61 12.27 0.08 22.93
C THR A 61 11.78 1.31 22.18
N ALA A 62 11.71 2.48 22.82
CA ALA A 62 11.37 3.74 22.17
C ALA A 62 12.42 4.14 21.12
N GLU A 63 13.71 4.01 21.44
CA GLU A 63 14.81 4.26 20.49
C GLU A 63 14.75 3.31 19.29
N ARG A 64 14.55 2.01 19.53
CA ARG A 64 14.37 1.00 18.48
C ARG A 64 13.13 1.26 17.62
N ALA A 65 12.02 1.71 18.22
CA ALA A 65 10.83 2.09 17.46
C ALA A 65 11.10 3.30 16.54
N GLY A 66 11.84 4.30 17.02
CA GLY A 66 12.23 5.46 16.23
C GLY A 66 13.13 5.11 15.04
N THR A 67 14.14 4.26 15.26
CA THR A 67 15.03 3.80 14.19
C THR A 67 14.29 2.95 13.16
N ASN A 68 13.42 2.03 13.60
CA ASN A 68 12.58 1.23 12.72
C ASN A 68 11.64 2.10 11.88
N THR A 69 10.98 3.09 12.49
CA THR A 69 10.09 4.02 11.77
C THR A 69 10.84 4.73 10.65
N THR A 70 12.03 5.26 10.95
CA THR A 70 12.87 5.94 9.96
C THR A 70 13.31 4.99 8.83
N ALA A 71 13.68 3.76 9.17
CA ALA A 71 14.04 2.74 8.19
C ALA A 71 12.87 2.36 7.28
N THR A 72 11.67 2.17 7.84
CA THR A 72 10.45 1.87 7.08
C THR A 72 10.08 3.01 6.14
N THR A 73 10.13 4.26 6.60
CA THR A 73 9.90 5.43 5.74
C THR A 73 10.89 5.48 4.57
N ARG A 74 12.19 5.25 4.85
CA ARG A 74 13.22 5.19 3.81
C ARG A 74 12.97 4.06 2.81
N GLN A 75 12.59 2.87 3.30
CA GLN A 75 12.24 1.74 2.44
C GLN A 75 11.03 2.05 1.56
N GLY A 76 10.00 2.72 2.09
CA GLY A 76 8.85 3.19 1.31
C GLY A 76 9.26 4.06 0.12
N TYR A 77 10.15 5.04 0.34
CA TYR A 77 10.68 5.86 -0.75
C TYR A 77 11.48 5.06 -1.79
N MET A 78 12.30 4.11 -1.36
CA MET A 78 13.07 3.27 -2.28
C MET A 78 12.17 2.35 -3.11
N LEU A 79 11.14 1.76 -2.50
CA LEU A 79 10.16 0.94 -3.21
C LEU A 79 9.42 1.75 -4.27
N LEU A 80 9.01 2.98 -3.94
CA LEU A 80 8.36 3.88 -4.89
C LEU A 80 9.30 4.24 -6.06
N ALA A 81 10.57 4.52 -5.78
CA ALA A 81 11.57 4.82 -6.80
C ALA A 81 11.82 3.62 -7.72
N LEU A 82 11.98 2.42 -7.15
CA LEU A 82 12.16 1.18 -7.89
C LEU A 82 10.94 0.87 -8.77
N ARG A 83 9.72 0.99 -8.22
CA ARG A 83 8.47 0.77 -8.98
C ARG A 83 8.39 1.67 -10.20
N ARG A 84 8.77 2.95 -10.07
CA ARG A 84 8.82 3.90 -11.19
C ARG A 84 9.87 3.52 -12.22
N GLN A 85 11.04 3.08 -11.77
CA GLN A 85 12.11 2.66 -12.67
C GLN A 85 11.73 1.39 -13.44
N THR A 86 11.11 0.41 -12.79
CA THR A 86 10.63 -0.80 -13.45
C THR A 86 9.52 -0.48 -14.45
N GLU A 87 8.56 0.39 -14.09
CA GLU A 87 7.51 0.82 -15.02
C GLU A 87 8.09 1.54 -16.26
N ASP A 88 9.07 2.43 -16.08
CA ASP A 88 9.73 3.12 -17.19
C ASP A 88 10.51 2.14 -18.09
N LEU A 89 11.24 1.18 -17.51
CA LEU A 89 11.97 0.16 -18.26
C LEU A 89 11.02 -0.75 -19.06
N ASP A 90 9.94 -1.23 -18.43
CA ASP A 90 8.95 -2.07 -19.09
C ASP A 90 8.32 -1.33 -20.27
N ASN A 91 7.83 -0.11 -20.06
CA ASN A 91 7.23 0.70 -21.12
C ASN A 91 8.23 1.05 -22.24
N ARG A 92 9.50 1.33 -21.91
CA ARG A 92 10.53 1.57 -22.94
C ARG A 92 10.84 0.32 -23.76
N SER A 93 10.82 -0.84 -23.12
CA SER A 93 11.03 -2.12 -23.80
C SER A 93 9.86 -2.48 -24.72
N SER A 94 8.62 -2.13 -24.33
CA SER A 94 7.40 -2.38 -25.10
C SER A 94 6.98 -1.22 -26.02
N ARG A 95 7.73 -0.12 -26.09
CA ARG A 95 7.32 1.08 -26.86
C ARG A 95 7.08 0.82 -28.35
N SER A 96 7.77 -0.17 -28.91
CA SER A 96 7.67 -0.58 -30.31
C SER A 96 6.67 -1.71 -30.52
N ASN A 97 6.10 -2.24 -29.44
CA ASN A 97 5.13 -3.31 -29.48
C ASN A 97 3.72 -2.73 -29.73
N ILE A 98 2.97 -3.40 -30.59
CA ILE A 98 1.57 -3.15 -30.88
C ILE A 98 0.78 -4.40 -30.52
N SER A 99 -0.33 -4.22 -29.83
CA SER A 99 -1.34 -5.24 -29.58
C SER A 99 -2.50 -5.05 -30.56
N VAL A 100 -2.74 -6.08 -31.39
CA VAL A 100 -3.85 -6.15 -32.34
C VAL A 100 -4.96 -6.99 -31.70
N ARG A 101 -6.08 -6.36 -31.37
CA ARG A 101 -7.25 -7.03 -30.80
C ARG A 101 -8.31 -7.25 -31.86
N GLY A 102 -8.92 -8.43 -31.85
CA GLY A 102 -10.02 -8.79 -32.75
C GLY A 102 -9.57 -9.38 -34.09
N LEU A 103 -8.26 -9.61 -34.29
CA LEU A 103 -7.77 -10.30 -35.48
C LEU A 103 -8.26 -11.77 -35.48
N PRO A 104 -9.08 -12.19 -36.45
CA PRO A 104 -9.67 -13.53 -36.49
C PRO A 104 -8.61 -14.63 -36.33
N GLU A 105 -8.96 -15.72 -35.64
CA GLU A 105 -8.07 -16.87 -35.51
C GLU A 105 -8.26 -17.84 -36.68
N PRO A 106 -7.19 -18.16 -37.41
CA PRO A 106 -7.20 -19.14 -38.50
C PRO A 106 -7.55 -20.53 -37.96
N SER A 107 -8.02 -21.41 -38.84
CA SER A 107 -8.23 -22.83 -38.53
C SER A 107 -6.93 -23.63 -38.55
N THR A 108 -5.88 -23.14 -39.20
CA THR A 108 -4.55 -23.76 -39.32
C THR A 108 -3.44 -22.87 -38.75
N GLU A 109 -2.21 -23.39 -38.70
CA GLU A 109 -1.03 -22.59 -38.38
C GLU A 109 -0.87 -21.48 -39.43
N GLU A 110 -0.90 -20.23 -38.98
CA GLU A 110 -0.89 -19.04 -39.82
C GLU A 110 0.44 -18.33 -39.66
N ASP A 111 0.95 -17.83 -40.78
CA ASP A 111 2.01 -16.84 -40.76
C ASP A 111 1.42 -15.51 -40.27
N VAL A 112 1.52 -15.30 -38.96
CA VAL A 112 1.07 -14.09 -38.26
C VAL A 112 1.72 -12.85 -38.87
N GLU A 113 2.98 -12.95 -39.31
CA GLU A 113 3.69 -11.82 -39.88
C GLU A 113 3.11 -11.43 -41.25
N ALA A 114 2.85 -12.41 -42.12
CA ALA A 114 2.20 -12.16 -43.41
C ALA A 114 0.82 -11.51 -43.24
N THR A 115 0.05 -11.98 -42.26
CA THR A 115 -1.29 -11.45 -41.93
C THR A 115 -1.21 -10.00 -41.44
N LEU A 116 -0.26 -9.70 -40.55
CA LEU A 116 -0.02 -8.34 -40.08
C LEU A 116 0.43 -7.39 -41.18
N LYS A 117 1.27 -7.85 -42.13
CA LYS A 117 1.69 -7.05 -43.29
C LYS A 117 0.50 -6.70 -44.19
N ALA A 118 -0.39 -7.66 -44.43
CA ALA A 118 -1.61 -7.43 -45.20
C ALA A 118 -2.53 -6.42 -44.49
N LEU A 119 -2.76 -6.60 -43.19
CA LEU A 119 -3.56 -5.70 -42.36
C LEU A 119 -3.00 -4.28 -42.38
N PHE A 120 -1.71 -4.10 -42.11
CA PHE A 120 -1.12 -2.76 -42.10
C PHE A 120 -1.10 -2.11 -43.48
N ARG A 121 -1.01 -2.90 -44.56
CA ARG A 121 -1.20 -2.39 -45.91
C ARG A 121 -2.60 -1.85 -46.16
N GLU A 122 -3.62 -2.52 -45.64
CA GLU A 122 -5.00 -2.02 -45.71
C GLU A 122 -5.17 -0.73 -44.90
N ILE A 123 -4.60 -0.67 -43.69
CA ILE A 123 -4.74 0.48 -42.80
C ILE A 123 -3.96 1.71 -43.29
N LEU A 124 -2.70 1.54 -43.70
CA LEU A 124 -1.81 2.65 -44.07
C LEU A 124 -1.87 2.98 -45.57
N GLY A 125 -2.30 2.04 -46.43
CA GLY A 125 -2.38 2.27 -47.86
C GLY A 125 -1.06 2.75 -48.46
N ALA A 126 -1.08 3.94 -49.06
CA ALA A 126 0.10 4.57 -49.66
C ALA A 126 1.16 5.01 -48.64
N ASP A 127 0.78 5.17 -47.36
CA ASP A 127 1.70 5.55 -46.28
C ASP A 127 2.44 4.32 -45.69
N MET A 128 2.22 3.13 -46.25
CA MET A 128 2.97 1.94 -45.85
C MET A 128 4.46 2.10 -46.11
N PRO A 129 5.32 1.83 -45.12
CA PRO A 129 6.75 1.71 -45.37
C PRO A 129 7.04 0.51 -46.29
N ASP A 130 7.89 0.73 -47.29
CA ASP A 130 8.35 -0.33 -48.22
C ASP A 130 9.02 -1.50 -47.48
N THR A 131 9.60 -1.24 -46.31
CA THR A 131 10.37 -2.20 -45.50
C THR A 131 9.76 -2.42 -44.12
N LEU A 132 8.43 -2.54 -44.02
CA LEU A 132 7.80 -2.88 -42.73
C LEU A 132 8.23 -4.29 -42.27
N THR A 133 9.10 -4.33 -41.27
CA THR A 133 9.63 -5.54 -40.65
C THR A 133 9.27 -5.61 -39.18
N PHE A 134 9.12 -6.85 -38.71
CA PHE A 134 8.81 -7.18 -37.33
C PHE A 134 10.02 -7.88 -36.71
N ASP A 135 10.41 -7.47 -35.50
CA ASP A 135 11.37 -8.25 -34.72
C ASP A 135 10.74 -9.54 -34.22
N ARG A 136 9.45 -9.45 -33.85
CA ARG A 136 8.64 -10.51 -33.28
C ARG A 136 7.20 -10.29 -33.65
N ALA A 137 6.47 -11.35 -33.98
CA ALA A 137 5.03 -11.33 -34.17
C ALA A 137 4.46 -12.66 -33.70
N HIS A 138 3.53 -12.64 -32.73
CA HIS A 138 2.95 -13.84 -32.18
C HIS A 138 1.58 -13.56 -31.55
N ARG A 139 0.76 -14.60 -31.41
CA ARG A 139 -0.49 -14.52 -30.63
C ARG A 139 -0.17 -14.58 -29.13
N ALA A 140 -0.97 -13.86 -28.34
CA ALA A 140 -0.87 -13.90 -26.88
C ALA A 140 -0.96 -15.34 -26.36
N ASN A 141 -0.11 -15.66 -25.39
CA ASN A 141 0.00 -17.00 -24.83
C ASN A 141 -1.14 -17.28 -23.84
N ARG A 142 -2.36 -17.44 -24.37
CA ARG A 142 -3.55 -17.89 -23.62
C ARG A 142 -4.25 -19.04 -24.36
N PRO A 143 -5.00 -19.90 -23.67
CA PRO A 143 -5.76 -20.98 -24.31
C PRO A 143 -6.75 -20.44 -25.35
N ARG A 144 -6.88 -21.14 -26.48
CA ARG A 144 -7.96 -20.91 -27.45
C ARG A 144 -9.24 -21.54 -26.88
N LEU A 145 -10.27 -20.73 -26.68
CA LEU A 145 -11.59 -21.17 -26.22
C LEU A 145 -12.58 -20.95 -27.36
N ALA A 146 -13.49 -21.90 -27.60
CA ALA A 146 -14.38 -21.89 -28.76
C ALA A 146 -15.30 -20.66 -28.79
N ASP A 147 -15.78 -20.20 -27.63
CA ASP A 147 -16.73 -19.09 -27.49
C ASP A 147 -16.06 -17.81 -26.95
N SER A 148 -14.74 -17.69 -27.06
CA SER A 148 -14.03 -16.49 -26.58
C SER A 148 -13.57 -15.59 -27.71
N THR A 149 -13.30 -14.34 -27.36
CA THR A 149 -12.69 -13.37 -28.28
C THR A 149 -11.35 -13.91 -28.80
N PRO A 150 -11.01 -13.70 -30.09
CA PRO A 150 -9.72 -14.06 -30.65
C PRO A 150 -8.55 -13.60 -29.77
N ARG A 151 -7.48 -14.39 -29.69
CA ARG A 151 -6.26 -14.00 -28.98
C ARG A 151 -5.65 -12.77 -29.64
N ASP A 152 -5.37 -11.76 -28.82
CA ASP A 152 -4.63 -10.56 -29.21
C ASP A 152 -3.30 -10.98 -29.87
N VAL A 153 -2.91 -10.29 -30.94
CA VAL A 153 -1.60 -10.49 -31.58
C VAL A 153 -0.65 -9.40 -31.10
N ILE A 154 0.51 -9.79 -30.61
CA ILE A 154 1.55 -8.87 -30.16
C ILE A 154 2.67 -8.88 -31.21
N CYS A 155 2.98 -7.71 -31.76
CA CYS A 155 4.07 -7.55 -32.71
C CYS A 155 4.99 -6.38 -32.36
N CYS A 156 6.29 -6.56 -32.55
CA CYS A 156 7.33 -5.56 -32.28
C CYS A 156 7.85 -5.01 -33.61
N LEU A 157 7.71 -3.71 -33.83
CA LEU A 157 8.18 -3.04 -35.03
C LEU A 157 9.69 -2.74 -34.93
N HIS A 158 10.47 -3.22 -35.90
CA HIS A 158 11.94 -3.17 -35.88
C HIS A 158 12.52 -1.75 -35.74
N ASN A 159 11.90 -0.75 -36.40
CA ASN A 159 12.46 0.62 -36.47
C ASN A 159 11.42 1.73 -36.37
N TYR A 160 10.28 1.48 -35.73
CA TYR A 160 9.18 2.44 -35.79
C TYR A 160 9.02 3.24 -34.50
N LYS A 161 9.65 4.41 -34.48
CA LYS A 161 9.41 5.44 -33.46
C LYS A 161 8.12 6.18 -33.83
N HIS A 162 7.15 6.18 -32.92
CA HIS A 162 5.89 6.95 -33.04
C HIS A 162 4.99 6.53 -34.21
N SER A 163 4.57 5.26 -34.16
CA SER A 163 3.60 4.75 -35.10
C SER A 163 2.30 5.52 -35.07
N PRO A 164 1.74 6.03 -36.20
CA PRO A 164 0.38 6.55 -36.28
C PRO A 164 -0.69 5.42 -36.18
N LEU A 165 -0.27 4.15 -36.20
CA LEU A 165 -1.16 2.98 -36.10
C LEU A 165 -1.88 2.84 -34.75
N TRP A 166 -1.33 3.40 -33.66
CA TRP A 166 -1.93 3.41 -32.31
C TRP A 166 -3.35 3.98 -32.22
N ARG A 167 -3.85 4.66 -33.25
CA ARG A 167 -5.18 5.29 -33.27
C ARG A 167 -6.18 4.55 -34.16
N PHE A 168 -5.83 3.40 -34.72
CA PHE A 168 -6.75 2.66 -35.57
C PHE A 168 -7.82 1.95 -34.73
N HIS A 169 -9.08 2.31 -34.99
CA HIS A 169 -10.27 1.66 -34.47
C HIS A 169 -11.24 1.40 -35.62
N GLY A 170 -11.28 0.16 -36.10
CA GLY A 170 -12.33 -0.33 -36.99
C GLY A 170 -13.50 -0.91 -36.20
N ALA A 171 -14.57 -1.31 -36.91
CA ALA A 171 -15.76 -1.90 -36.28
C ALA A 171 -15.43 -3.20 -35.49
N ASP A 172 -14.53 -4.03 -36.01
CA ASP A 172 -14.22 -5.35 -35.46
C ASP A 172 -12.78 -5.49 -34.92
N MET A 173 -11.91 -4.51 -35.17
CA MET A 173 -10.49 -4.59 -34.83
C MET A 173 -9.95 -3.28 -34.27
N ALA A 174 -9.07 -3.39 -33.27
CA ALA A 174 -8.44 -2.26 -32.64
C ALA A 174 -6.93 -2.49 -32.43
N LEU A 175 -6.15 -1.43 -32.68
CA LEU A 175 -4.71 -1.41 -32.43
C LEU A 175 -4.43 -0.61 -31.16
N PHE A 176 -3.65 -1.19 -30.25
CA PHE A 176 -3.24 -0.56 -29.01
C PHE A 176 -1.73 -0.57 -28.86
N GLN A 177 -1.19 0.46 -28.23
CA GLN A 177 0.17 0.38 -27.71
C GLN A 177 0.23 -0.67 -26.61
N ASP A 178 1.26 -1.50 -26.63
CA ASP A 178 1.57 -2.42 -25.54
C ASP A 178 2.15 -1.61 -24.37
N LEU A 179 1.42 -1.57 -23.26
CA LEU A 179 1.77 -0.81 -22.06
C LEU A 179 2.04 -1.78 -20.91
N SER A 180 2.93 -1.37 -19.99
CA SER A 180 3.18 -2.15 -18.78
C SER A 180 1.90 -2.35 -17.98
N LEU A 181 1.83 -3.44 -17.22
CA LEU A 181 0.68 -3.74 -16.37
C LEU A 181 0.41 -2.61 -15.37
N LEU A 182 1.46 -2.04 -14.78
CA LEU A 182 1.35 -0.91 -13.84
C LEU A 182 0.71 0.31 -14.47
N THR A 183 1.07 0.63 -15.71
CA THR A 183 0.47 1.73 -16.47
C THR A 183 -1.00 1.46 -16.79
N LEU A 184 -1.33 0.22 -17.19
CA LEU A 184 -2.71 -0.19 -17.43
C LEU A 184 -3.56 -0.12 -16.17
N ASP A 185 -3.03 -0.54 -15.02
CA ASP A 185 -3.71 -0.46 -13.73
C ASP A 185 -3.93 0.99 -13.30
N ALA A 186 -2.93 1.87 -13.46
CA ALA A 186 -3.10 3.30 -13.24
C ALA A 186 -4.18 3.91 -14.14
N HIS A 187 -4.24 3.54 -15.42
CA HIS A 187 -5.31 3.96 -16.32
C HIS A 187 -6.68 3.43 -15.89
N ARG A 188 -6.76 2.19 -15.36
CA ARG A 188 -8.00 1.60 -14.82
C ARG A 188 -8.47 2.32 -13.58
N ALA A 189 -7.57 2.61 -12.64
CA ALA A 189 -7.85 3.35 -11.42
C ALA A 189 -8.45 4.73 -11.72
N LEU A 190 -7.95 5.40 -12.77
CA LEU A 190 -8.41 6.72 -13.21
C LEU A 190 -9.64 6.70 -14.14
N ARG A 191 -10.28 5.54 -14.37
CA ARG A 191 -11.51 5.43 -15.17
C ARG A 191 -12.66 6.31 -14.67
N PRO A 192 -12.94 6.42 -13.36
CA PRO A 192 -14.00 7.29 -12.86
C PRO A 192 -13.76 8.76 -13.27
N ILE A 193 -12.53 9.25 -13.12
CA ILE A 193 -12.15 10.62 -13.48
C ILE A 193 -12.23 10.84 -14.99
N THR A 194 -11.71 9.92 -15.79
CA THR A 194 -11.80 10.04 -17.26
C THR A 194 -13.23 9.97 -17.78
N SER A 195 -14.13 9.27 -17.09
CA SER A 195 -15.57 9.24 -17.43
C SER A 195 -16.21 10.60 -17.18
N LEU A 196 -15.95 11.22 -16.03
CA LEU A 196 -16.41 12.58 -15.71
C LEU A 196 -15.87 13.63 -16.69
N LEU A 197 -14.59 13.52 -17.08
CA LEU A 197 -14.00 14.41 -18.09
C LEU A 197 -14.75 14.30 -19.42
N ARG A 198 -15.12 13.09 -19.86
CA ARG A 198 -15.93 12.88 -21.07
C ARG A 198 -17.33 13.46 -20.93
N GLU A 199 -18.01 13.20 -19.82
CA GLU A 199 -19.36 13.73 -19.54
C GLU A 199 -19.40 15.25 -19.59
N ARG A 200 -18.32 15.91 -19.13
CA ARG A 200 -18.17 17.37 -19.15
C ARG A 200 -17.55 17.91 -20.44
N ASN A 201 -17.31 17.06 -21.44
CA ASN A 201 -16.64 17.42 -22.69
C ASN A 201 -15.28 18.11 -22.49
N ILE A 202 -14.55 17.74 -21.43
CA ILE A 202 -13.22 18.26 -21.14
C ILE A 202 -12.19 17.42 -21.91
N PRO A 203 -11.41 18.02 -22.83
CA PRO A 203 -10.37 17.28 -23.55
C PRO A 203 -9.30 16.77 -22.59
N TYR A 204 -8.96 15.49 -22.71
CA TYR A 204 -7.88 14.87 -21.94
C TYR A 204 -7.01 13.98 -22.81
N LYS A 205 -5.79 13.70 -22.33
CA LYS A 205 -4.84 12.76 -22.95
C LYS A 205 -3.97 12.10 -21.89
N TRP A 206 -3.42 10.94 -22.23
CA TRP A 206 -2.41 10.27 -21.41
C TRP A 206 -1.02 10.81 -21.74
N GLY A 207 -0.26 11.13 -20.71
CA GLY A 207 1.15 11.45 -20.76
C GLY A 207 1.99 10.33 -20.15
N PHE A 208 3.25 10.28 -20.54
CA PHE A 208 4.16 9.21 -20.11
C PHE A 208 4.52 9.30 -18.61
N PRO A 209 4.62 8.16 -17.90
CA PRO A 209 4.13 6.83 -18.30
C PRO A 209 2.61 6.69 -18.11
N SER A 210 2.03 7.30 -17.07
CA SER A 210 0.63 7.15 -16.67
C SER A 210 0.01 8.45 -16.12
N ALA A 211 0.45 9.62 -16.61
CA ALA A 211 -0.09 10.91 -16.19
C ALA A 211 -1.38 11.24 -16.96
N LEU A 212 -2.46 11.64 -16.28
CA LEU A 212 -3.67 12.12 -16.93
C LEU A 212 -3.57 13.64 -17.12
N LEU A 213 -3.56 14.12 -18.36
CA LEU A 213 -3.55 15.56 -18.65
C LEU A 213 -4.94 15.97 -19.13
N ALA A 214 -5.57 16.91 -18.43
CA ALA A 214 -6.83 17.52 -18.85
C ALA A 214 -6.67 19.01 -19.16
N ARG A 215 -7.47 19.51 -20.08
CA ARG A 215 -7.40 20.90 -20.53
C ARG A 215 -8.24 21.80 -19.64
N HIS A 216 -7.63 22.81 -19.03
CA HIS A 216 -8.29 23.85 -18.25
C HIS A 216 -7.71 25.22 -18.62
N GLN A 217 -8.56 26.19 -18.97
CA GLN A 217 -8.13 27.55 -19.36
C GLN A 217 -7.00 27.58 -20.42
N ASN A 218 -7.09 26.71 -21.43
CA ASN A 218 -6.06 26.50 -22.47
C ASN A 218 -4.73 25.89 -22.03
N GLU A 219 -4.57 25.52 -20.76
CA GLU A 219 -3.40 24.81 -20.27
C GLU A 219 -3.69 23.33 -20.01
N TRP A 220 -2.66 22.49 -20.09
CA TRP A 220 -2.73 21.09 -19.74
C TRP A 220 -2.36 20.93 -18.27
N VAL A 221 -3.34 20.64 -17.42
CA VAL A 221 -3.11 20.34 -16.01
C VAL A 221 -2.86 18.84 -15.88
N PRO A 222 -1.71 18.41 -15.34
CA PRO A 222 -1.42 17.00 -15.14
C PRO A 222 -1.94 16.51 -13.79
N LEU A 223 -2.45 15.29 -13.76
CA LEU A 223 -2.65 14.45 -12.59
C LEU A 223 -1.61 13.32 -12.67
N ARG A 224 -0.55 13.41 -11.88
CA ARG A 224 0.54 12.42 -11.89
C ARG A 224 0.41 11.43 -10.75
N TRP A 225 -0.11 11.89 -9.62
CA TRP A 225 -0.24 11.10 -8.41
C TRP A 225 -1.71 11.02 -7.99
N PRO A 226 -2.23 9.84 -7.60
CA PRO A 226 -3.59 9.71 -7.08
C PRO A 226 -3.90 10.69 -5.93
N GLU A 227 -2.90 11.02 -5.10
CA GLU A 227 -2.99 11.96 -3.98
C GLU A 227 -3.25 13.41 -4.43
N GLU A 228 -2.90 13.76 -5.68
CA GLU A 228 -3.19 15.07 -6.28
C GLU A 228 -4.63 15.18 -6.78
N SER A 229 -5.37 14.06 -6.82
CA SER A 229 -6.72 14.00 -7.40
C SER A 229 -7.71 15.00 -6.79
N PRO A 230 -7.74 15.28 -5.48
CA PRO A 230 -8.69 16.26 -4.95
C PRO A 230 -8.40 17.67 -5.46
N GLY A 231 -7.13 18.04 -5.62
CA GLY A 231 -6.71 19.32 -6.19
C GLY A 231 -7.04 19.42 -7.68
N PHE A 232 -6.77 18.34 -8.42
CA PHE A 232 -7.08 18.24 -9.84
C PHE A 232 -8.59 18.37 -10.11
N LEU A 233 -9.44 17.63 -9.37
CA LEU A 233 -10.89 17.68 -9.53
C LEU A 233 -11.45 19.07 -9.24
N ARG A 234 -10.98 19.73 -8.17
CA ARG A 234 -11.36 21.12 -7.86
C ARG A 234 -10.98 22.08 -8.99
N CYS A 235 -9.76 21.96 -9.52
CA CYS A 235 -9.30 22.78 -10.64
C CYS A 235 -10.19 22.60 -11.88
N MET A 236 -10.66 21.38 -12.12
CA MET A 236 -11.52 21.04 -13.26
C MET A 236 -13.02 21.31 -13.04
N GLY A 237 -13.43 21.78 -11.85
CA GLY A 237 -14.85 21.95 -11.50
C GLY A 237 -15.63 20.62 -11.46
N LEU A 238 -14.95 19.53 -11.10
CA LEU A 238 -15.50 18.18 -11.02
C LEU A 238 -15.83 17.79 -9.57
N PRO A 239 -16.84 16.93 -9.35
CA PRO A 239 -17.16 16.44 -8.01
C PRO A 239 -16.02 15.58 -7.45
N PRO A 240 -15.86 15.53 -6.10
CA PRO A 240 -14.95 14.58 -5.47
C PRO A 240 -15.26 13.16 -5.94
N THR A 241 -14.21 12.43 -6.33
CA THR A 241 -14.33 11.09 -6.88
C THR A 241 -13.23 10.25 -6.27
N GLU A 242 -13.60 9.10 -5.70
CA GLU A 242 -12.63 8.15 -5.18
C GLU A 242 -11.96 7.39 -6.33
N ILE A 243 -10.64 7.29 -6.25
CA ILE A 243 -9.83 6.46 -7.13
C ILE A 243 -9.66 5.13 -6.41
N ALA A 244 -9.84 4.02 -7.11
CA ALA A 244 -9.55 2.70 -6.53
C ALA A 244 -8.04 2.55 -6.34
N ASP A 245 -7.63 2.06 -5.16
CA ASP A 245 -6.23 1.72 -4.84
C ASP A 245 -5.67 0.61 -5.74
#